data_AF-A0A366W606-F1
#
_entry.id   AF-A0A366W606-F1
#
_cell.length_a   1.000
_cell.length_b   1.000
_cell.length_c   1.000
_cell.angle_alpha   90.00
_cell.angle_beta   90.00
_cell.angle_gamma   90.00
#
_symmetry.space_group_name_H-M   'P 1'
#
loop_
_entity.id
_entity.type
_entity.pdbx_description
1 polymer ?
#
loop_
_entity_poly.entity_id
_entity_poly.type
_entity_poly.pdbx_seq_one_letter_code
_entity_poly.pdbx_strand_id
1 'polypeptide(L)'
;MTIKLRMLSGAGSSLEFDPDDTNQVRGAIHDCYGKPWDHQNITHIDFKFGGADFIFLDEWDAPCLIASTQEGTNILQALYKGLGD
;
A
#
# COMPACT_ATOMS: atom_id res chain seq x y z
N MET A 1 -7.10 10.38 -25.10
CA MET A 1 -7.62 9.01 -25.15
C MET A 1 -6.50 8.03 -25.41
N THR A 2 -5.79 7.64 -24.36
CA THR A 2 -4.77 6.59 -24.49
C THR A 2 -4.89 5.63 -23.33
N ILE A 3 -5.84 4.70 -23.45
CA ILE A 3 -5.97 3.57 -22.55
C ILE A 3 -4.99 2.49 -23.04
N LYS A 4 -4.07 2.07 -22.18
CA LYS A 4 -3.03 1.08 -22.49
C LYS A 4 -3.15 -0.10 -21.54
N LEU A 5 -3.11 -1.29 -22.10
CA LEU A 5 -2.99 -2.50 -21.32
C LEU A 5 -1.52 -2.91 -21.27
N ARG A 6 -0.93 -2.89 -20.07
CA ARG A 6 0.45 -3.31 -19.85
C ARG A 6 0.49 -4.63 -19.12
N MET A 7 1.15 -5.62 -19.72
CA MET A 7 1.41 -6.89 -19.05
C MET A 7 2.47 -6.68 -17.96
N LEU A 8 2.17 -7.10 -16.73
CA LEU A 8 3.10 -7.06 -15.61
C LEU A 8 3.78 -8.44 -15.48
N SER A 9 5.09 -8.44 -15.34
CA SER A 9 5.88 -9.66 -15.19
C SER A 9 5.47 -10.38 -13.91
N GLY A 10 4.80 -11.52 -14.06
CA GLY A 10 4.20 -12.26 -12.94
C GLY A 10 2.72 -12.60 -13.08
N ALA A 11 2.14 -12.40 -14.27
CA ALA A 11 0.76 -12.79 -14.67
C ALA A 11 -0.37 -11.80 -14.32
N GLY A 12 -0.03 -10.55 -14.01
CA GLY A 12 -1.00 -9.46 -13.91
C GLY A 12 -1.04 -8.60 -15.16
N SER A 13 -2.09 -7.80 -15.31
CA SER A 13 -2.18 -6.77 -16.34
C SER A 13 -2.66 -5.47 -15.69
N SER A 14 -2.00 -4.36 -16.02
CA SER A 14 -2.38 -3.02 -15.61
C SER A 14 -3.11 -2.34 -16.74
N LEU A 15 -4.36 -1.91 -16.51
CA LEU A 15 -5.06 -1.01 -17.41
C LEU A 15 -4.71 0.42 -16.99
N GLU A 16 -3.75 1.00 -17.70
CA GLU A 16 -3.25 2.35 -17.45
C GLU A 16 -4.00 3.32 -18.36
N PHE A 17 -4.62 4.35 -17.80
CA PHE A 17 -5.36 5.35 -18.56
C PHE A 17 -5.24 6.74 -17.94
N ASP A 18 -5.44 7.74 -18.78
CA ASP A 18 -5.39 9.14 -18.37
C ASP A 18 -6.63 9.48 -17.52
N PRO A 19 -6.50 10.38 -16.53
CA PRO A 19 -7.64 10.81 -15.71
C PRO A 19 -8.88 11.25 -16.53
N ASP A 20 -8.70 11.88 -17.69
CA ASP A 20 -9.81 12.33 -18.53
C ASP A 20 -10.62 11.17 -19.13
N ASP A 21 -10.03 9.97 -19.22
CA ASP A 21 -10.68 8.75 -19.75
C ASP A 21 -11.42 7.95 -18.64
N THR A 22 -11.37 8.41 -17.39
CA THR A 22 -11.91 7.67 -16.22
C THR A 22 -13.41 7.36 -16.31
N ASN A 23 -14.22 8.30 -16.79
CA ASN A 23 -15.67 8.11 -16.91
C ASN A 23 -16.02 7.11 -18.01
N GLN A 24 -15.23 7.07 -19.08
CA GLN A 24 -15.39 6.10 -20.16
C GLN A 24 -15.07 4.68 -19.66
N VAL A 25 -14.00 4.51 -18.88
CA VAL A 25 -13.62 3.21 -18.29
C VAL A 25 -14.65 2.75 -17.26
N ARG A 26 -15.11 3.64 -16.38
CA ARG A 26 -16.15 3.31 -15.39
C ARG A 26 -17.49 2.97 -16.05
N GLY A 27 -17.87 3.67 -17.11
CA GLY A 27 -19.05 3.36 -17.91
C GLY A 27 -18.97 1.98 -18.57
N ALA A 28 -17.84 1.66 -19.21
CA ALA A 28 -17.61 0.33 -19.80
C ALA A 28 -17.63 -0.80 -18.75
N ILE A 29 -17.09 -0.57 -17.56
CA ILE A 29 -17.16 -1.52 -16.44
C ILE A 29 -18.62 -1.71 -16.01
N HIS A 30 -19.38 -0.63 -15.89
CA HIS A 30 -20.80 -0.69 -15.53
C HIS A 30 -21.65 -1.41 -16.58
N ASP A 31 -21.44 -1.13 -17.86
CA ASP A 31 -22.26 -1.67 -18.95
C ASP A 31 -21.97 -3.15 -19.22
N CYS A 32 -20.70 -3.57 -19.10
CA CYS A 32 -20.30 -4.95 -19.33
C CYS A 32 -20.44 -5.82 -18.07
N TYR A 33 -20.30 -5.25 -16.88
CA TYR A 33 -20.13 -6.01 -15.63
C TYR A 33 -20.97 -5.49 -14.45
N GLY A 34 -21.78 -4.45 -14.64
CA GLY A 34 -22.64 -3.86 -13.61
C GLY A 34 -21.93 -2.84 -12.72
N LYS A 35 -22.71 -2.19 -11.84
CA LYS A 35 -22.21 -1.09 -11.00
C LYS A 35 -21.05 -1.53 -10.08
N PRO A 36 -19.88 -0.86 -10.14
CA PRO A 36 -18.79 -1.17 -9.22
C PRO A 36 -19.13 -0.73 -7.80
N TRP A 37 -18.66 -1.50 -6.81
CA TRP A 37 -18.69 -1.14 -5.40
C TRP A 37 -17.32 -0.59 -4.99
N ASP A 38 -17.30 0.57 -4.34
CA ASP A 38 -16.09 1.26 -3.90
C ASP A 38 -16.05 1.43 -2.37
N HIS A 39 -14.89 1.12 -1.78
CA HIS A 39 -14.62 1.29 -0.35
C HIS A 39 -13.13 1.59 -0.14
N GLN A 40 -12.79 2.61 0.64
CA GLN A 40 -11.41 3.03 0.91
C GLN A 40 -11.08 2.83 2.40
N ASN A 41 -10.00 2.10 2.73
CA ASN A 41 -9.55 1.72 4.09
C ASN A 41 -8.12 1.13 4.00
N ILE A 42 -7.09 1.32 4.85
CA ILE A 42 -6.78 2.04 6.12
C ILE A 42 -5.28 2.45 6.03
N THR A 43 -4.88 3.53 6.70
CA THR A 43 -3.57 4.22 6.55
C THR A 43 -2.36 3.58 7.25
N HIS A 44 -2.49 2.52 8.06
CA HIS A 44 -1.37 1.88 8.78
C HIS A 44 -1.71 0.51 9.37
N ILE A 45 -0.68 -0.21 9.85
CA ILE A 45 -0.78 -1.50 10.56
C ILE A 45 -0.25 -1.35 11.99
N ASP A 46 -1.02 -1.79 12.99
CA ASP A 46 -0.53 -1.98 14.35
C ASP A 46 0.36 -3.23 14.45
N PHE A 47 1.55 -3.10 15.04
CA PHE A 47 2.56 -4.15 15.09
C PHE A 47 3.08 -4.33 16.52
N LYS A 48 3.20 -5.56 17.04
CA LYS A 48 3.58 -5.81 18.44
C LYS A 48 4.68 -6.87 18.55
N PHE A 49 5.78 -6.55 19.24
CA PHE A 49 6.85 -7.51 19.54
C PHE A 49 7.77 -7.02 20.66
N GLY A 50 8.54 -7.95 21.25
CA GLY A 50 9.50 -7.62 22.31
C GLY A 50 8.86 -6.97 23.56
N GLY A 51 7.55 -7.13 23.76
CA GLY A 51 6.80 -6.48 24.83
C GLY A 51 6.22 -5.10 24.50
N ALA A 52 6.52 -4.54 23.32
CA ALA A 52 6.10 -3.19 22.91
C ALA A 52 5.14 -3.18 21.70
N ASP A 53 4.41 -2.07 21.58
CA ASP A 53 3.55 -1.72 20.44
C ASP A 53 4.26 -0.77 19.46
N PHE A 54 3.97 -0.92 18.18
CA PHE A 54 4.55 -0.20 17.06
C PHE A 54 3.49 0.08 15.99
N ILE A 55 3.77 1.06 15.13
CA ILE A 55 3.00 1.31 13.91
C ILE A 55 3.90 1.00 12.73
N PHE A 56 3.41 0.18 11.82
CA PHE A 56 4.04 -0.07 10.53
C PHE A 56 3.29 0.70 9.45
N LEU A 57 4.01 1.60 8.78
CA LEU A 57 3.52 2.35 7.61
C LEU A 57 4.23 1.82 6.36
N ASP A 58 3.42 1.48 5.37
CA ASP A 58 3.88 1.09 4.03
C ASP A 58 3.29 2.05 2.98
N GLU A 59 3.23 3.33 3.33
CA GLU A 59 2.88 4.41 2.41
C GLU A 59 4.02 5.45 2.48
N TRP A 60 4.52 5.87 1.30
CA TRP A 60 5.66 6.76 1.00
C TRP A 60 7.05 6.08 0.89
N ASP A 61 7.56 5.89 -0.34
CA ASP A 61 8.91 5.50 -0.87
C ASP A 61 9.81 4.48 -0.11
N ALA A 62 9.58 4.19 1.16
CA ALA A 62 10.18 3.13 1.95
C ALA A 62 9.30 2.79 3.17
N PRO A 63 9.15 1.49 3.51
CA PRO A 63 8.41 1.10 4.70
C PRO A 63 9.10 1.60 5.97
N CYS A 64 8.33 2.02 6.97
CA CYS A 64 8.87 2.45 8.25
C CYS A 64 8.12 1.83 9.43
N LEU A 65 8.89 1.60 10.50
CA LEU A 65 8.41 1.04 11.76
C LEU A 65 8.61 2.08 12.87
N ILE A 66 7.52 2.44 13.54
CA ILE A 66 7.48 3.56 14.49
C ILE A 66 7.16 3.01 15.87
N ALA A 67 8.04 3.27 16.84
CA ALA A 67 7.77 3.00 18.26
C ALA A 67 7.11 4.21 18.92
N SER A 68 6.08 3.98 19.74
CA SER A 68 5.41 5.02 20.54
C SER A 68 5.84 5.05 22.01
N THR A 69 6.70 4.12 22.42
CA THR A 69 7.18 3.96 23.81
C THR A 69 8.71 3.89 23.89
N GLN A 70 9.26 4.16 25.09
CA GLN A 70 10.69 4.08 25.34
C GLN A 70 11.23 2.65 25.20
N GLU A 71 10.46 1.66 25.63
CA GLU A 71 10.79 0.24 25.45
C GLU A 71 10.87 -0.12 23.96
N GLY A 72 9.87 0.27 23.17
CA GLY A 72 9.88 0.09 21.72
C GLY A 72 11.07 0.79 21.05
N THR A 73 11.43 1.99 21.51
CA THR A 73 12.60 2.73 21.01
C THR A 73 13.90 1.97 21.25
N ASN A 74 14.09 1.43 22.44
CA ASN A 74 15.28 0.64 22.78
C ASN A 74 15.38 -0.61 21.89
N ILE A 75 14.23 -1.24 21.60
CA ILE A 75 14.13 -2.40 20.71
C ILE A 75 14.52 -2.02 19.28
N LEU A 76 14.02 -0.91 18.73
CA LEU A 76 14.39 -0.45 17.37
C LEU A 76 15.88 -0.11 17.28
N GLN A 77 16.47 0.48 18.31
CA GLN A 77 17.91 0.77 18.35
C GLN A 77 18.75 -0.51 18.40
N ALA A 78 18.33 -1.52 19.17
CA ALA A 78 18.99 -2.82 19.21
C ALA A 78 18.89 -3.52 17.86
N LEU A 79 17.73 -3.48 17.21
CA LEU A 79 17.53 -3.99 15.85
C LEU A 79 18.44 -3.29 14.84
N TYR A 80 18.49 -1.96 14.84
CA TYR A 80 19.36 -1.20 13.94
C TYR A 80 20.84 -1.58 14.11
N LYS A 81 21.31 -1.70 15.36
CA LYS A 81 22.69 -2.15 15.65
C LYS A 81 22.95 -3.57 15.16
N GLY A 82 22.00 -4.49 15.34
CA GLY A 82 22.14 -5.88 14.91
C GLY A 82 22.01 -6.10 13.40
N LEU A 83 21.41 -5.14 12.68
CA LEU A 83 21.27 -5.16 11.22
C LEU A 83 22.44 -4.46 10.49
N GLY A 84 23.35 -3.83 11.23
CA GLY A 84 24.41 -2.97 10.71
C GLY A 84 25.83 -3.57 10.71
N ASP A 85 25.98 -4.90 10.68
CA ASP A 85 27.24 -5.62 10.39
C ASP A 85 27.20 -6.27 9.00
#